data_AF-A0A5C5WJL9-F1
#
_entry.id   AF-A0A5C5WJL9-F1
#
_cell.length_a   1.000
_cell.length_b   1.000
_cell.length_c   1.000
_cell.angle_alpha   90.00
_cell.angle_beta   90.00
_cell.angle_gamma   90.00
#
_symmetry.space_group_name_H-M   'P 1'
#
loop_
_entity.id
_entity.type
_entity.pdbx_description
1 polymer ?
#
loop_
_entity_poly.entity_id
_entity_poly.type
_entity_poly.pdbx_seq_one_letter_code
_entity_poly.pdbx_strand_id
1 'polypeptide(L)'
;MPYGLGVILSGPLSMLPVSMKEMILLTESTVEKMFRELMNTPERTEEVFDKAEDLLEDELRPESPLRHRLSVELDELRTLAAKA
;
A
#
# COMPACT_ATOMS: atom_id res chain seq x y z
N MET A 1 7.90 10.73 -49.37
CA MET A 1 7.36 10.45 -48.03
C MET A 1 8.02 11.41 -47.04
N PRO A 2 7.36 12.49 -46.59
CA PRO A 2 7.92 13.38 -45.59
C PRO A 2 7.57 12.95 -44.17
N TYR A 3 8.61 12.99 -43.35
CA TYR A 3 8.74 12.93 -41.90
C TYR A 3 7.52 13.39 -41.10
N GLY A 4 7.04 12.51 -40.22
CA GLY A 4 6.10 12.82 -39.15
C GLY A 4 6.83 13.32 -37.91
N LEU A 5 6.48 14.54 -37.51
CA LEU A 5 6.97 15.27 -36.34
C LEU A 5 6.12 14.93 -35.11
N GLY A 6 6.78 14.66 -33.97
CA GLY A 6 6.36 15.03 -32.62
C GLY A 6 5.20 14.29 -31.95
N VAL A 7 5.46 13.68 -30.78
CA VAL A 7 4.77 14.02 -29.52
C VAL A 7 5.73 13.74 -28.36
N ILE A 8 5.86 14.73 -27.48
CA ILE A 8 6.51 14.66 -26.17
C ILE A 8 5.41 14.27 -25.17
N LEU A 9 5.57 13.16 -24.47
CA LEU A 9 4.88 12.85 -23.21
C LEU A 9 6.01 12.39 -22.27
N SER A 10 6.61 13.29 -21.49
CA SER A 10 6.11 13.80 -20.21
C SER A 10 5.63 12.66 -19.30
N GLY A 11 6.47 12.32 -18.33
CA GLY A 11 6.15 11.41 -17.24
C GLY A 11 7.41 11.04 -16.46
N PRO A 12 7.73 11.71 -15.34
CA PRO A 12 8.86 11.32 -14.52
C PRO A 12 8.50 10.12 -13.64
N LEU A 13 9.42 9.15 -13.61
CA LEU A 13 9.91 8.50 -12.40
C LEU A 13 8.85 8.07 -11.36
N SER A 14 8.37 6.83 -11.45
CA SER A 14 8.02 5.99 -10.28
C SER A 14 7.48 4.64 -10.72
N MET A 15 8.37 3.72 -11.07
CA MET A 15 8.07 2.30 -10.90
C MET A 15 9.28 1.68 -10.23
N LEU A 16 9.41 1.95 -8.94
CA LEU A 16 10.23 1.08 -8.10
C LEU A 16 9.57 -0.30 -8.14
N PRO A 17 10.29 -1.36 -8.55
CA PRO A 17 9.79 -2.71 -8.39
C PRO A 17 9.85 -3.01 -6.89
N VAL A 18 8.73 -2.84 -6.18
CA VAL A 18 8.60 -3.34 -4.80
C VAL A 18 8.42 -4.86 -4.89
N SER A 19 9.51 -5.53 -5.28
CA SER A 19 9.78 -6.92 -4.97
C SER A 19 10.34 -6.98 -3.54
N MET A 20 9.57 -6.49 -2.56
CA MET A 20 9.92 -6.61 -1.14
C MET A 20 9.45 -7.97 -0.60
N LYS A 21 9.89 -9.05 -1.25
CA LYS A 21 9.77 -10.44 -0.76
C LYS A 21 11.13 -10.95 -0.28
N GLU A 22 12.05 -10.06 0.10
CA GLU A 22 13.30 -10.45 0.76
C GLU A 22 13.12 -10.41 2.28
N MET A 23 12.67 -11.56 2.81
CA MET A 23 13.10 -12.18 4.08
C MET A 23 13.73 -11.27 5.14
N ILE A 24 12.96 -10.36 5.73
CA ILE A 24 13.32 -9.74 7.01
C ILE A 24 12.19 -10.06 7.95
N LEU A 25 12.49 -10.73 9.07
CA LEU A 25 11.58 -10.89 10.22
C LEU A 25 10.78 -9.59 10.39
N LEU A 26 9.50 -9.59 10.02
CA LEU A 26 8.70 -8.37 9.94
C LEU A 26 8.47 -7.88 11.37
N THR A 27 9.32 -6.96 11.80
CA THR A 27 9.11 -6.24 13.06
C THR A 27 7.85 -5.38 12.95
N GLU A 28 7.25 -5.03 14.08
CA GLU A 28 6.08 -4.14 14.14
C GLU A 28 6.27 -2.88 13.26
N SER A 29 7.45 -2.27 13.33
CA SER A 29 7.83 -1.11 12.50
C SER A 29 7.89 -1.40 10.99
N THR A 30 8.18 -2.63 10.58
CA THR A 30 8.19 -3.01 9.16
C THR A 30 6.78 -3.22 8.64
N VAL A 31 5.90 -3.83 9.43
CA VAL A 31 4.48 -3.98 9.08
C VAL A 31 3.82 -2.61 8.93
N GLU A 32 4.10 -1.66 9.84
CA GLU A 32 3.62 -0.28 9.71
C GLU A 32 4.05 0.36 8.38
N LYS A 33 5.31 0.17 7.97
CA LYS A 33 5.80 0.71 6.69
C LYS A 33 5.07 0.08 5.51
N MET A 34 4.93 -1.24 5.48
CA MET A 34 4.23 -1.96 4.40
C MET A 34 2.75 -1.56 4.31
N PHE A 35 2.09 -1.43 5.46
CA PHE A 35 0.72 -0.93 5.55
C PHE A 35 0.61 0.48 4.95
N ARG A 36 1.50 1.39 5.35
CA ARG A 36 1.50 2.76 4.82
C ARG A 36 1.76 2.80 3.32
N GLU A 37 2.69 2.00 2.81
CA GLU A 37 2.95 1.90 1.37
C GLU A 37 1.69 1.39 0.63
N LEU A 38 1.02 0.35 1.13
CA LEU A 38 -0.24 -0.14 0.59
C LEU A 38 -1.31 0.94 0.56
N MET A 39 -1.46 1.71 1.64
CA MET A 39 -2.45 2.79 1.75
C MET A 39 -2.07 4.09 1.03
N ASN A 40 -0.80 4.26 0.65
CA ASN A 40 -0.31 5.41 -0.14
C ASN A 40 -0.61 5.24 -1.63
N THR A 41 -0.90 4.02 -2.07
CA THR A 41 -1.30 3.73 -3.46
C THR A 41 -2.56 4.53 -3.84
N PRO A 42 -2.63 5.11 -5.06
CA PRO A 42 -3.83 5.80 -5.53
C PRO A 42 -5.06 4.87 -5.68
N GLU A 43 -4.83 3.56 -5.74
CA GLU A 43 -5.85 2.53 -5.87
C GLU A 43 -6.22 1.98 -4.49
N ARG A 44 -7.07 2.72 -3.75
CA ARG A 44 -7.65 2.25 -2.48
C ARG A 44 -8.93 1.46 -2.72
N THR A 45 -8.79 0.33 -3.41
CA THR A 45 -9.89 -0.60 -3.66
C THR A 45 -10.11 -1.52 -2.46
N GLU A 46 -11.28 -2.15 -2.40
CA GLU A 46 -11.62 -3.14 -1.36
C GLU A 46 -10.54 -4.22 -1.23
N GLU A 47 -10.02 -4.72 -2.36
CA GLU A 47 -8.94 -5.71 -2.41
C GLU A 47 -7.63 -5.25 -1.75
N VAL A 48 -7.31 -3.94 -1.81
CA VAL A 48 -6.11 -3.38 -1.17
C VAL A 48 -6.32 -3.25 0.33
N PHE A 49 -7.55 -2.94 0.77
CA PHE A 49 -7.91 -2.97 2.18
C PHE A 49 -7.86 -4.39 2.74
N ASP A 50 -8.42 -5.38 2.04
CA ASP A 50 -8.39 -6.77 2.49
C ASP A 50 -6.95 -7.29 2.61
N LYS A 51 -6.07 -6.98 1.63
CA LYS A 51 -4.64 -7.31 1.71
C LYS A 51 -3.93 -6.67 2.89
N ALA A 52 -4.28 -5.43 3.21
CA ALA A 52 -3.69 -4.74 4.34
C ALA A 52 -4.19 -5.32 5.67
N GLU A 53 -5.45 -5.76 5.75
CA GLU A 53 -5.98 -6.50 6.90
C GLU A 53 -5.26 -7.85 7.08
N ASP A 54 -5.15 -8.66 6.02
CA ASP A 54 -4.41 -9.92 6.00
C ASP A 54 -2.95 -9.74 6.46
N LEU A 55 -2.28 -8.67 6.00
CA LEU A 55 -0.91 -8.35 6.42
C LEU A 55 -0.83 -8.11 7.95
N LEU A 56 -1.81 -7.43 8.53
CA LEU A 56 -1.84 -7.19 9.97
C LEU A 56 -2.13 -8.47 10.76
N GLU A 57 -2.90 -9.40 10.20
CA GLU A 57 -3.24 -10.66 10.86
C GLU A 57 -2.13 -11.72 10.78
N ASP A 58 -1.46 -11.83 9.62
CA ASP A 58 -0.40 -12.81 9.37
C ASP A 58 0.93 -12.38 10.02
N GLU A 59 1.25 -11.09 9.99
CA GLU A 59 2.55 -10.57 10.45
C GLU A 59 2.54 -10.04 11.89
N LEU A 60 1.41 -9.53 12.41
CA LEU A 60 1.33 -9.02 13.79
C LEU A 60 0.60 -9.99 14.72
N ARG A 61 1.18 -10.17 15.91
CA ARG A 61 0.53 -10.93 16.98
C ARG A 61 -0.80 -10.28 17.36
N PRO A 62 -1.84 -11.06 17.71
CA PRO A 62 -3.15 -10.52 18.10
C PRO A 62 -3.09 -9.63 19.36
N GLU A 63 -2.08 -9.83 20.20
CA GLU A 63 -1.83 -9.04 21.41
C GLU A 63 -0.97 -7.78 21.15
N SER A 64 -0.52 -7.55 19.90
CA SER A 64 0.27 -6.37 19.56
C SER A 64 -0.63 -5.12 19.57
N PRO A 65 -0.26 -4.06 20.32
CA PRO A 65 -0.99 -2.81 20.30
C PRO A 65 -0.94 -2.13 18.93
N LEU A 66 0.09 -2.43 18.11
CA LEU A 66 0.21 -1.87 16.77
C LEU A 66 -0.85 -2.43 15.82
N ARG A 67 -1.16 -3.73 15.92
CA ARG A 67 -2.21 -4.36 15.11
C ARG A 67 -3.54 -3.63 15.28
N HIS A 68 -3.91 -3.34 16.53
CA HIS A 68 -5.14 -2.63 16.81
C HIS A 68 -5.13 -1.22 16.23
N ARG A 69 -4.03 -0.47 16.41
CA ARG A 69 -3.90 0.89 15.85
C ARG A 69 -4.07 0.92 14.33
N LEU A 70 -3.34 0.05 13.62
CA LEU A 70 -3.38 -0.01 12.15
C LEU A 70 -4.73 -0.53 11.62
N SER A 71 -5.38 -1.45 12.33
CA SER A 71 -6.72 -1.93 12.00
C SER A 71 -7.77 -0.81 12.10
N VAL A 72 -7.67 0.05 13.12
CA VAL A 72 -8.52 1.25 13.23
C VAL A 72 -8.25 2.23 12.10
N GLU A 73 -6.98 2.53 11.81
CA GLU A 73 -6.63 3.42 10.68
C GLU A 73 -7.14 2.86 9.34
N LEU A 74 -7.10 1.53 9.14
CA LEU A 74 -7.62 0.87 7.95
C LEU A 74 -9.13 1.07 7.79
N ASP A 75 -9.89 0.90 8.87
CA ASP A 75 -11.35 1.10 8.88
C ASP A 75 -11.73 2.55 8.56
N GLU A 76 -10.98 3.51 9.13
CA GLU A 76 -11.15 4.93 8.81
C GLU A 76 -10.88 5.21 7.32
N LEU A 77 -9.79 4.68 6.78
CA LEU A 77 -9.44 4.84 5.36
C LEU A 77 -10.47 4.17 4.44
N ARG A 78 -11.00 3.00 4.81
CA ARG A 78 -12.06 2.31 4.08
C ARG A 78 -13.34 3.14 4.07
N THR A 79 -13.71 3.73 5.21
CA THR A 79 -14.86 4.63 5.33
C THR A 79 -14.67 5.90 4.48
N LEU A 80 -13.47 6.48 4.48
CA LEU A 80 -13.14 7.65 3.65
C LEU A 80 -13.19 7.33 2.16
N ALA A 81 -12.72 6.15 1.75
CA ALA A 81 -12.79 5.69 0.36
C ALA A 81 -14.23 5.40 -0.09
N ALA A 82 -15.05 4.81 0.78
CA ALA A 82 -16.47 4.53 0.50
C ALA A 82 -17.36 5.79 0.46
N LYS A 83 -16.88 6.90 1.04
CA LYS A 83 -17.59 8.19 1.07
C LYS A 83 -17.21 9.14 -0.08
N ALA A 84 -16.14 8.82 -0.82
CA ALA A 84 -15.67 9.59 -1.97
C ALA A 84 -16.44 9.23 -3.25
#